data_AF-A0A433WZ11-F1
#
_entry.id   AF-A0A433WZ11-F1
#
_cell.length_a   1.000
_cell.length_b   1.000
_cell.length_c   1.000
_cell.angle_alpha   90.00
_cell.angle_beta   90.00
_cell.angle_gamma   90.00
#
_symmetry.space_group_name_H-M   'P 1'
#
loop_
_entity.id
_entity.type
_entity.pdbx_description
1 polymer ?
#
loop_
_entity_poly.entity_id
_entity_poly.type
_entity_poly.pdbx_seq_one_letter_code
_entity_poly.pdbx_strand_id
1 'polypeptide(L)'
;MSDTKPCAYCGALIMREDHITKWSWQKRRFCRAFCAAQETSGDRMVTKDEAERFLVLVNKGASQTAAAKEIGRKQSSLLNAAIKHGLLNARIPAANDPCSTSPEEMLALFRNGLSYSEIAARCGISVKAVSAKVNRAKKREVPAPGQPRLPVEVPASTLNTRGPESAGSDVSWGALGLGIPYFEALKLTQNMRAL
;
A
#
# COMPACT_ATOMS: atom_id res chain seq x y z
N MET A 1 -7.59 -39.09 -12.07
CA MET A 1 -6.37 -38.96 -11.25
C MET A 1 -6.59 -37.82 -10.28
N SER A 2 -6.69 -38.10 -8.99
CA SER A 2 -6.88 -37.07 -7.96
C SER A 2 -5.57 -36.29 -7.78
N ASP A 3 -5.60 -34.99 -8.06
CA ASP A 3 -4.44 -34.11 -7.96
C ASP A 3 -4.22 -33.74 -6.48
N THR A 4 -3.19 -34.31 -5.86
CA THR A 4 -2.88 -34.12 -4.43
C THR A 4 -1.53 -33.42 -4.23
N LYS A 5 -1.45 -32.52 -3.25
CA LYS A 5 -0.21 -31.82 -2.91
C LYS A 5 0.00 -31.78 -1.39
N PRO A 6 1.21 -32.04 -0.86
CA PRO A 6 1.47 -31.89 0.56
C PRO A 6 1.46 -30.42 0.97
N CYS A 7 0.89 -30.13 2.15
CA CYS A 7 0.92 -28.84 2.79
C CYS A 7 2.37 -28.46 3.13
N ALA A 8 2.79 -27.25 2.75
CA ALA A 8 4.16 -26.78 2.97
C ALA A 8 4.55 -26.65 4.46
N TYR A 9 3.56 -26.58 5.36
CA TYR A 9 3.80 -26.38 6.78
C TYR A 9 3.78 -27.68 7.59
N CYS A 10 2.76 -28.51 7.41
CA CYS A 10 2.56 -29.71 8.23
C CYS A 10 2.64 -31.03 7.45
N GLY A 11 2.91 -30.98 6.14
CA GLY A 11 3.02 -32.17 5.29
C GLY A 11 1.69 -32.86 4.97
N ALA A 12 0.57 -32.45 5.58
CA ALA A 12 -0.74 -33.04 5.31
C ALA A 12 -1.12 -32.95 3.83
N LEU A 13 -1.60 -34.06 3.26
CA LEU A 13 -2.05 -34.11 1.87
C LEU A 13 -3.32 -33.28 1.68
N ILE A 14 -3.24 -32.30 0.78
CA ILE A 14 -4.37 -31.48 0.36
C ILE A 14 -4.91 -32.11 -0.92
N MET A 15 -6.19 -32.49 -0.88
CA MET A 15 -6.90 -32.98 -2.06
C MET A 15 -7.63 -31.83 -2.75
N ARG A 16 -7.61 -31.85 -4.08
CA ARG A 16 -8.49 -30.98 -4.89
C ARG A 16 -9.92 -31.50 -4.80
N GLU A 17 -10.87 -30.60 -4.56
CA GLU A 17 -12.29 -30.92 -4.65
C GLU A 17 -12.72 -30.96 -6.13
N ASP A 18 -13.36 -32.06 -6.55
CA ASP A 18 -13.64 -32.34 -7.96
C ASP A 18 -14.57 -31.31 -8.63
N HIS A 19 -15.38 -30.61 -7.85
CA HIS A 19 -16.33 -29.61 -8.36
C HIS A 19 -15.70 -28.23 -8.63
N ILE A 20 -14.43 -28.01 -8.27
CA ILE A 20 -13.76 -26.72 -8.44
C ILE A 20 -12.94 -26.70 -9.75
N THR A 21 -13.50 -26.07 -10.78
CA THR A 21 -12.89 -25.96 -12.11
C THR A 21 -11.67 -25.02 -12.14
N LYS A 22 -11.64 -24.00 -11.29
CA LYS A 22 -10.51 -23.03 -11.16
C LYS A 22 -9.73 -23.27 -9.87
N TRP A 23 -8.92 -24.32 -9.87
CA TRP A 23 -8.04 -24.64 -8.72
C TRP A 23 -6.66 -23.98 -8.89
N SER A 24 -6.22 -23.20 -7.90
CA SER A 24 -4.88 -22.60 -7.87
C SER A 24 -4.14 -23.02 -6.60
N TRP A 25 -3.12 -23.86 -6.77
CA TRP A 25 -2.23 -24.29 -5.69
C TRP A 25 -1.45 -23.13 -5.03
N GLN A 26 -1.39 -21.97 -5.68
CA GLN A 26 -0.79 -20.76 -5.09
C GLN A 26 -1.70 -20.12 -4.05
N LYS A 27 -3.03 -20.17 -4.24
CA LYS A 27 -4.01 -19.58 -3.30
C LYS A 27 -4.34 -20.48 -2.11
N ARG A 28 -4.15 -21.79 -2.24
CA ARG A 28 -4.41 -22.80 -1.19
C ARG A 28 -3.18 -23.67 -0.92
N ARG A 29 -2.07 -23.03 -0.51
CA ARG A 29 -0.82 -23.72 -0.10
C ARG A 29 -0.94 -24.49 1.22
N PHE A 30 -2.00 -24.22 1.99
CA PHE A 30 -2.16 -24.69 3.36
C PHE A 30 -3.42 -25.51 3.51
N CYS A 31 -3.30 -26.63 4.21
CA CYS A 31 -4.41 -27.56 4.43
C CYS A 31 -5.52 -26.97 5.30
N ARG A 32 -5.21 -25.95 6.12
CA ARG A 32 -6.13 -25.30 7.05
C ARG A 32 -5.79 -23.83 7.23
N ALA A 33 -6.78 -23.04 7.66
CA ALA A 33 -6.58 -21.64 8.05
C ALA A 33 -5.48 -21.47 9.10
N PHE A 34 -5.31 -22.44 10.00
CA PHE A 34 -4.22 -22.46 10.99
C PHE A 34 -2.82 -22.51 10.35
N CYS A 35 -2.63 -23.30 9.29
CA CYS A 35 -1.33 -23.38 8.60
C CYS A 35 -1.07 -22.13 7.75
N ALA A 36 -2.12 -21.49 7.22
CA ALA A 36 -2.01 -20.16 6.58
C ALA A 36 -1.69 -19.06 7.62
N ALA A 37 -2.28 -19.15 8.80
CA ALA A 37 -1.97 -18.27 9.94
C ALA A 37 -0.53 -18.46 10.43
N GLN A 38 0.04 -19.65 10.30
CA GLN A 38 1.43 -19.92 10.67
C GLN A 38 2.45 -19.30 9.70
N GLU A 39 2.19 -19.30 8.39
CA GLU A 39 3.04 -18.60 7.42
C GLU A 39 2.96 -17.07 7.64
N THR A 40 1.77 -16.55 7.96
CA THR A 40 1.60 -15.13 8.33
C THR A 40 2.11 -14.81 9.74
N SER A 41 2.26 -15.82 10.61
CA SER A 41 2.94 -15.73 11.91
C SER A 41 4.47 -15.69 11.82
N GLY A 42 5.03 -15.36 10.65
CA GLY A 42 6.34 -14.71 10.57
C GLY A 42 6.46 -13.47 11.49
N ASP A 43 5.33 -13.00 12.02
CA ASP A 43 5.21 -12.05 13.13
C ASP A 43 4.98 -12.72 14.51
N ARG A 44 5.58 -13.90 14.76
CA ARG A 44 5.74 -14.38 16.14
C ARG A 44 6.47 -13.28 16.89
N MET A 45 5.77 -12.64 17.83
CA MET A 45 6.32 -11.58 18.67
C MET A 45 7.68 -12.01 19.18
N VAL A 46 8.69 -11.19 18.89
CA VAL A 46 10.04 -11.39 19.41
C VAL A 46 9.93 -11.31 20.93
N THR A 47 10.33 -12.39 21.58
CA THR A 47 10.35 -12.50 23.04
C THR A 47 11.47 -11.65 23.62
N LYS A 48 11.37 -11.32 24.91
CA LYS A 48 12.43 -10.61 25.63
C LYS A 48 13.76 -11.38 25.56
N ASP A 49 13.73 -12.69 25.74
CA ASP A 49 14.92 -13.56 25.72
C ASP A 49 15.61 -13.60 24.34
N GLU A 50 14.84 -13.57 23.25
CA GLU A 50 15.41 -13.43 21.90
C GLU A 50 16.10 -12.08 21.72
N ALA A 51 15.51 -11.00 22.24
CA ALA A 51 16.11 -9.66 22.18
C ALA A 51 17.37 -9.55 23.07
N GLU A 52 17.39 -10.18 24.25
CA GLU A 52 18.57 -10.24 25.13
C GLU A 52 19.71 -11.01 24.46
N ARG A 53 19.44 -12.20 23.91
CA ARG A 53 20.44 -12.99 23.17
C ARG A 53 21.04 -12.21 22.00
N PHE A 54 20.21 -11.44 21.30
CA PHE A 54 20.67 -10.56 20.22
C PHE A 54 21.68 -9.53 20.73
N LEU A 55 21.37 -8.84 21.82
CA LEU A 55 22.27 -7.84 22.40
C LEU A 55 23.56 -8.46 22.94
N VAL A 56 23.50 -9.65 23.51
CA VAL A 56 24.71 -10.39 23.95
C VAL A 56 25.64 -10.66 22.76
N LEU A 57 25.12 -11.09 21.62
CA LEU A 57 25.93 -11.32 20.41
C LEU A 57 26.54 -10.02 19.89
N VAL A 58 25.77 -8.94 19.85
CA VAL A 58 26.25 -7.62 19.41
C VAL A 58 27.34 -7.09 20.36
N ASN A 59 27.16 -7.24 21.68
CA ASN A 59 28.16 -6.83 22.68
C ASN A 59 29.45 -7.65 22.61
N LYS A 60 29.38 -8.90 22.12
CA LYS A 60 30.55 -9.73 21.81
C LYS A 60 31.27 -9.32 20.51
N GLY A 61 30.79 -8.29 19.82
CA GLY A 61 31.38 -7.78 18.58
C GLY A 61 30.80 -8.37 17.30
N ALA A 62 29.76 -9.20 17.37
CA ALA A 62 29.07 -9.64 16.16
C ALA A 62 28.34 -8.47 15.49
N SER A 63 28.34 -8.42 14.15
CA SER A 63 27.52 -7.46 13.43
C SER A 63 26.02 -7.72 13.68
N GLN A 64 25.20 -6.66 13.69
CA GLN A 64 23.76 -6.78 13.93
C GLN A 64 23.07 -7.72 12.92
N THR A 65 23.55 -7.75 11.67
CA THR A 65 23.03 -8.66 10.64
C THR A 65 23.41 -10.12 10.90
N ALA A 66 24.64 -10.38 11.35
CA ALA A 66 25.08 -11.73 11.71
C ALA A 66 24.33 -12.25 12.95
N ALA A 67 24.22 -11.44 14.00
CA ALA A 67 23.48 -11.79 15.21
C ALA A 67 21.99 -12.06 14.94
N ALA A 68 21.36 -11.25 14.07
CA ALA A 68 19.97 -11.48 13.68
C ALA A 68 19.79 -12.78 12.88
N LYS A 69 20.75 -13.09 11.98
CA LYS A 69 20.76 -14.34 11.20
C LYS A 69 20.92 -15.56 12.12
N GLU A 70 21.78 -15.47 13.13
CA GLU A 70 21.99 -16.54 14.12
C GLU A 70 20.72 -16.84 14.92
N ILE A 71 19.95 -15.81 15.29
CA ILE A 71 18.68 -15.96 16.00
C ILE A 71 17.52 -16.35 15.06
N GLY A 72 17.72 -16.24 13.74
CA GLY A 72 16.71 -16.57 12.74
C GLY A 72 15.59 -15.52 12.64
N ARG A 73 15.87 -14.26 12.98
CA ARG A 73 14.89 -13.17 12.99
C ARG A 73 15.36 -11.97 12.17
N LYS A 74 14.41 -11.11 11.80
CA LYS A 74 14.74 -9.84 11.14
C LYS A 74 15.39 -8.88 12.15
N GLN A 75 16.48 -8.25 11.74
CA GLN A 75 17.23 -7.28 12.56
C GLN A 75 16.33 -6.16 13.11
N SER A 76 15.45 -5.60 12.28
CA SER A 76 14.53 -4.53 12.70
C SER A 76 13.54 -4.99 13.78
N SER A 77 13.05 -6.23 13.71
CA SER A 77 12.15 -6.81 14.71
C SER A 77 12.85 -6.98 16.06
N LEU A 78 14.11 -7.45 16.06
CA LEU A 78 14.91 -7.62 17.28
C LEU A 78 15.24 -6.28 17.94
N LEU A 79 15.63 -5.27 17.15
CA LEU A 79 15.89 -3.91 17.67
C LEU A 79 14.63 -3.26 18.26
N ASN A 80 13.50 -3.36 17.56
CA ASN A 80 12.22 -2.84 18.07
C ASN A 80 11.78 -3.56 19.35
N ALA A 81 12.01 -4.88 19.43
CA ALA A 81 11.72 -5.65 20.64
C ALA A 81 12.65 -5.26 21.80
N ALA A 82 13.94 -5.07 21.54
CA ALA A 82 14.89 -4.60 22.55
C ALA A 82 14.50 -3.23 23.11
N ILE A 83 14.05 -2.30 22.26
CA ILE A 83 13.52 -1.00 22.68
C ILE A 83 12.23 -1.17 23.49
N LYS A 84 11.28 -1.97 22.98
CA LYS A 84 9.99 -2.24 23.65
C LYS A 84 10.16 -2.85 25.04
N HIS A 85 11.16 -3.71 25.22
CA HIS A 85 11.47 -4.35 26.49
C HIS A 85 12.45 -3.54 27.38
N GLY A 86 12.84 -2.33 26.97
CA GLY A 86 13.74 -1.46 27.74
C GLY A 86 15.18 -1.94 27.83
N LEU A 87 15.58 -2.90 26.97
CA LEU A 87 16.96 -3.41 26.90
C LEU A 87 17.88 -2.45 26.12
N LEU A 88 17.30 -1.71 25.19
CA LEU A 88 17.93 -0.56 24.56
C LEU A 88 17.09 0.67 24.92
N ASN A 89 17.77 1.73 25.34
CA ASN A 89 17.14 3.04 25.37
C ASN A 89 16.66 3.32 23.95
N ALA A 90 15.35 3.54 23.78
CA ALA A 90 14.83 4.09 22.55
C ALA A 90 15.76 5.25 22.21
N ARG A 91 16.32 5.25 20.99
CA ARG A 91 17.02 6.44 20.50
C ARG A 91 15.99 7.54 20.67
N ILE A 92 16.16 8.39 21.69
CA ILE A 92 15.22 9.46 21.99
C ILE A 92 15.08 10.14 20.63
N PRO A 93 13.91 10.07 19.97
CA PRO A 93 13.76 10.70 18.67
C PRO A 93 14.23 12.11 18.91
N ALA A 94 15.32 12.50 18.23
CA ALA A 94 16.11 13.67 18.62
C ALA A 94 15.12 14.76 18.98
N ALA A 95 15.07 15.13 20.26
CA ALA A 95 13.96 15.92 20.83
C ALA A 95 13.83 17.32 20.19
N ASN A 96 14.69 17.59 19.22
CA ASN A 96 14.66 18.70 18.30
C ASN A 96 14.16 18.17 16.94
N ASP A 97 12.88 17.79 16.85
CA ASP A 97 12.16 18.02 15.59
C ASP A 97 11.83 19.53 15.70
N PRO A 98 12.60 20.45 15.09
CA PRO A 98 12.56 21.89 15.40
C PRO A 98 11.25 22.57 14.98
N CYS A 99 10.27 21.78 14.54
CA CYS A 99 9.03 22.24 14.00
C CYS A 99 7.88 21.65 14.81
N SER A 100 7.37 22.48 15.72
CA SER A 100 6.12 22.25 16.44
C SER A 100 4.88 22.28 15.53
N THR A 101 5.03 22.72 14.27
CA THR A 101 3.95 22.82 13.30
C THR A 101 3.40 21.43 12.98
N SER A 102 2.09 21.28 13.10
CA SER A 102 1.43 20.01 12.82
C SER A 102 1.50 19.66 11.33
N PRO A 103 1.45 18.37 10.95
CA PRO A 103 1.38 17.98 9.54
C PRO A 103 0.17 18.58 8.80
N GLU A 104 -0.91 18.87 9.52
CA GLU A 104 -2.15 19.48 9.01
C GLU A 104 -1.96 20.95 8.69
N GLU A 105 -1.28 21.71 9.57
CA GLU A 105 -0.91 23.10 9.32
C GLU A 105 0.03 23.22 8.11
N MET A 106 1.00 22.32 7.96
CA MET A 106 1.86 22.29 6.76
C MET A 106 1.06 22.04 5.48
N LEU A 107 0.03 21.18 5.55
CA LEU A 107 -0.86 20.93 4.42
C LEU A 107 -1.72 22.15 4.10
N ALA A 108 -2.19 22.88 5.10
CA ALA A 108 -2.94 24.13 4.91
C ALA A 108 -2.06 25.21 4.25
N LEU A 109 -0.81 25.40 4.69
CA LEU A 109 0.13 26.31 4.05
C LEU A 109 0.38 25.94 2.58
N PHE A 110 0.53 24.64 2.29
CA PHE A 110 0.67 24.16 0.92
C PHE A 110 -0.57 24.45 0.06
N ARG A 111 -1.79 24.27 0.62
CA ARG A 111 -3.06 24.61 -0.05
C ARG A 111 -3.20 26.10 -0.34
N ASN A 112 -2.62 26.95 0.50
CA ASN A 112 -2.56 28.40 0.30
C ASN A 112 -1.55 28.82 -0.78
N GLY A 113 -0.94 27.87 -1.50
CA GLY A 113 -0.03 28.14 -2.62
C GLY A 113 1.43 28.35 -2.23
N LEU A 114 1.80 28.19 -0.95
CA LEU A 114 3.22 28.26 -0.56
C LEU A 114 3.99 27.06 -1.10
N SER A 115 5.19 27.33 -1.61
CA SER A 115 6.13 26.30 -2.04
C SER A 115 6.71 25.53 -0.86
N TYR A 116 7.18 24.31 -1.10
CA TYR A 116 7.83 23.49 -0.05
C TYR A 116 9.07 24.15 0.57
N SER A 117 9.80 24.96 -0.21
CA SER A 117 10.97 25.73 0.27
C SER A 117 10.58 26.85 1.24
N GLU A 118 9.48 27.56 0.98
CA GLU A 118 8.99 28.61 1.88
C GLU A 118 8.46 28.02 3.18
N ILE A 119 7.72 26.91 3.09
CA ILE A 119 7.23 26.19 4.27
C ILE A 119 8.42 25.68 5.10
N ALA A 120 9.46 25.14 4.45
CA ALA A 120 10.68 24.68 5.09
C ALA A 120 11.41 25.80 5.83
N ALA A 121 11.59 26.96 5.19
CA ALA A 121 12.21 28.13 5.80
C ALA A 121 11.40 28.63 7.01
N ARG A 122 10.07 28.70 6.89
CA ARG A 122 9.16 29.14 7.95
C ARG A 122 9.15 28.19 9.16
N CYS A 123 9.31 26.90 8.90
CA CYS A 123 9.25 25.85 9.92
C CYS A 123 10.62 25.43 10.47
N GLY A 124 11.74 25.97 9.94
CA GLY A 124 13.08 25.57 10.36
C GLY A 124 13.42 24.10 10.08
N ILE A 125 12.82 23.48 9.06
CA ILE A 125 13.04 22.07 8.71
C ILE A 125 13.47 21.91 7.26
N SER A 126 14.10 20.77 6.94
CA SER A 126 14.49 20.48 5.56
C SER A 126 13.28 20.34 4.62
N VAL A 127 13.45 20.75 3.36
CA VAL A 127 12.42 20.61 2.31
C VAL A 127 11.96 19.16 2.14
N LYS A 128 12.87 18.18 2.29
CA LYS A 128 12.54 16.75 2.26
C LYS A 128 11.59 16.35 3.40
N ALA A 129 11.82 16.87 4.61
CA ALA A 129 10.95 16.61 5.75
C ALA A 129 9.55 17.21 5.56
N VAL A 130 9.45 18.44 5.03
CA VAL A 130 8.16 19.06 4.68
C VAL A 130 7.42 18.21 3.65
N SER A 131 8.08 17.85 2.54
CA SER A 131 7.47 17.01 1.50
C SER A 131 6.95 15.69 2.06
N ALA A 132 7.73 15.02 2.93
CA ALA A 132 7.30 13.79 3.59
C ALA A 132 6.09 14.00 4.52
N LYS A 133 6.07 15.07 5.33
CA LYS A 133 4.95 15.40 6.25
C LYS A 133 3.69 15.73 5.46
N VAL A 134 3.77 16.60 4.44
CA VAL A 134 2.63 16.97 3.57
C VAL A 134 2.07 15.76 2.83
N ASN A 135 2.91 14.91 2.25
CA ASN A 135 2.44 13.71 1.55
C ASN A 135 1.79 12.68 2.49
N ARG A 136 2.28 12.55 3.72
CA ARG A 136 1.62 11.71 4.74
C ARG A 136 0.26 12.30 5.13
N ALA A 137 0.15 13.61 5.29
CA ALA A 137 -1.11 14.29 5.58
C ALA A 137 -2.12 14.09 4.43
N LYS A 138 -1.72 14.32 3.18
CA LYS A 138 -2.55 14.05 1.99
C LYS A 138 -3.06 12.60 1.96
N LYS A 139 -2.20 11.63 2.26
CA LYS A 139 -2.58 10.21 2.29
C LYS A 139 -3.58 9.88 3.42
N ARG A 140 -3.55 10.61 4.54
CA ARG A 140 -4.50 10.42 5.65
C ARG A 140 -5.88 11.01 5.36
N GLU A 141 -5.94 12.09 4.58
CA GLU A 141 -7.22 12.65 4.13
C GLU A 141 -7.93 11.78 3.10
N VAL A 142 -7.19 10.95 2.36
CA VAL A 142 -7.83 9.95 1.51
C VAL A 142 -8.46 8.90 2.43
N PRO A 143 -9.80 8.80 2.48
CA PRO A 143 -10.46 7.80 3.31
C PRO A 143 -9.94 6.43 2.92
N ALA A 144 -9.66 5.61 3.95
CA ALA A 144 -9.05 4.30 3.75
C ALA A 144 -9.83 3.51 2.68
N PRO A 145 -9.15 2.84 1.72
CA PRO A 145 -9.83 2.07 0.68
C PRO A 145 -10.65 0.98 1.37
N GLY A 146 -11.98 1.14 1.38
CA GLY A 146 -12.92 0.22 2.01
C GLY A 146 -13.83 0.84 3.09
N GLN A 147 -13.61 2.08 3.53
CA GLN A 147 -14.67 2.78 4.26
C GLN A 147 -15.75 3.21 3.26
N PRO A 148 -17.03 2.82 3.47
CA PRO A 148 -18.11 3.33 2.65
C PRO A 148 -18.07 4.84 2.77
N ARG A 149 -17.89 5.53 1.64
CA ARG A 149 -18.04 6.98 1.63
C ARG A 149 -19.46 7.22 2.13
N LEU A 150 -19.58 7.84 3.31
CA LEU A 150 -20.87 8.38 3.71
C LEU A 150 -21.35 9.23 2.52
N PRO A 151 -22.60 9.08 2.07
CA PRO A 151 -23.13 9.88 0.99
C PRO A 151 -22.83 11.33 1.34
N VAL A 152 -21.90 11.94 0.60
CA VAL A 152 -21.72 13.39 0.69
C VAL A 152 -23.07 13.90 0.23
N GLU A 153 -23.81 14.57 1.11
CA GLU A 153 -25.02 15.27 0.74
C GLU A 153 -24.62 16.25 -0.35
N VAL A 154 -24.85 15.84 -1.60
CA VAL A 154 -24.65 16.68 -2.76
C VAL A 154 -25.68 17.79 -2.56
N PRO A 155 -25.28 19.05 -2.35
CA PRO A 155 -26.25 20.13 -2.26
C PRO A 155 -27.11 20.06 -3.53
N ALA A 156 -28.41 19.85 -3.33
CA ALA A 156 -29.37 19.63 -4.39
C ALA A 156 -29.62 20.93 -5.16
N SER A 157 -28.62 21.50 -5.83
CA SER A 157 -28.82 22.65 -6.72
C SER A 157 -27.58 22.96 -7.55
N THR A 158 -27.35 22.18 -8.60
CA THR A 158 -27.03 22.73 -9.92
C THR A 158 -27.69 21.84 -10.96
N LEU A 159 -28.98 22.12 -11.22
CA LEU A 159 -29.61 21.76 -12.48
C LEU A 159 -28.71 22.28 -13.61
N ASN A 160 -27.95 21.37 -14.23
CA ASN A 160 -27.22 21.66 -15.45
C ASN A 160 -28.24 21.87 -16.56
N THR A 161 -28.57 23.13 -16.82
CA THR A 161 -29.12 23.59 -18.09
C THR A 161 -28.00 23.47 -19.14
N ARG A 162 -27.59 22.24 -19.50
CA ARG A 162 -26.84 22.03 -20.74
C ARG A 162 -27.84 22.19 -21.87
N GLY A 163 -27.82 23.38 -22.48
CA GLY A 163 -28.46 23.60 -23.78
C GLY A 163 -27.92 22.60 -24.81
N PRO A 164 -28.68 22.31 -25.87
CA PRO A 164 -28.25 21.40 -26.92
C PRO A 164 -26.95 21.91 -27.53
N GLU A 165 -25.84 21.21 -27.26
CA GLU A 165 -24.59 21.44 -27.97
C GLU A 165 -24.86 21.17 -29.46
N SER A 166 -24.62 22.20 -30.27
CA SER A 166 -24.66 22.11 -31.72
C SER A 166 -23.86 20.89 -32.16
N ALA A 167 -24.48 20.05 -32.99
CA ALA A 167 -23.85 18.89 -33.62
C ALA A 167 -22.63 19.32 -34.46
N GLY A 168 -21.49 19.47 -33.78
CA GLY A 168 -20.17 19.54 -34.39
C GLY A 168 -19.85 18.17 -34.96
N SER A 169 -19.48 18.17 -36.24
CA SER A 169 -19.31 17.02 -37.11
C SER A 169 -18.16 16.09 -36.71
N ASP A 170 -18.37 15.25 -35.69
CA ASP A 170 -17.43 14.19 -35.34
C ASP A 170 -18.10 12.81 -35.46
N VAL A 171 -18.13 12.29 -36.68
CA VAL A 171 -18.76 11.01 -37.09
C VAL A 171 -17.96 9.79 -36.58
N SER A 172 -16.97 10.00 -35.72
CA SER A 172 -16.01 8.96 -35.31
C SER A 172 -16.45 8.09 -34.12
N TRP A 173 -17.52 8.45 -33.40
CA TRP A 173 -17.92 7.72 -32.19
C TRP A 173 -19.09 6.74 -32.35
N GLY A 174 -19.80 6.75 -33.49
CA GLY A 174 -20.98 5.89 -33.71
C GLY A 174 -20.68 4.40 -33.93
N ALA A 175 -19.44 4.02 -34.25
CA ALA A 175 -19.11 2.65 -34.64
C ALA A 175 -18.71 1.72 -33.48
N LEU A 176 -18.28 2.27 -32.33
CA LEU A 176 -17.78 1.44 -31.22
C LEU A 176 -18.91 0.89 -30.31
N GLY A 177 -20.14 1.38 -30.45
CA GLY A 177 -21.30 0.92 -29.67
C GLY A 177 -21.93 -0.40 -30.15
N LEU A 178 -21.54 -0.92 -31.32
CA LEU A 178 -22.17 -2.08 -31.96
C LEU A 178 -21.37 -3.39 -31.85
N GLY A 179 -20.33 -3.43 -31.01
CA GLY A 179 -19.50 -4.63 -30.83
C GLY A 179 -18.63 -4.99 -32.05
N ILE A 180 -18.46 -4.04 -32.97
CA ILE A 180 -17.62 -4.22 -34.16
C ILE A 180 -16.14 -4.09 -33.75
N PRO A 181 -15.29 -5.08 -34.05
CA PRO A 181 -13.87 -4.99 -33.73
C PRO A 181 -13.21 -3.83 -34.48
N TYR A 182 -12.32 -3.11 -33.79
CA TYR A 182 -11.68 -1.87 -34.23
C TYR A 182 -11.13 -1.90 -35.67
N PHE A 183 -10.65 -3.06 -36.12
CA PHE A 183 -10.08 -3.22 -37.45
C PHE A 183 -11.12 -3.13 -38.60
N GLU A 184 -12.38 -3.54 -38.36
CA GLU A 184 -13.44 -3.39 -39.36
C GLU A 184 -13.96 -1.95 -39.44
N ALA A 185 -14.03 -1.26 -38.30
CA ALA A 185 -14.39 0.17 -38.26
C ALA A 185 -13.39 1.02 -39.09
N LEU A 186 -12.09 0.69 -39.03
CA LEU A 186 -11.05 1.36 -39.82
C LEU A 186 -11.24 1.19 -41.34
N LYS A 187 -11.61 -0.01 -41.81
CA LYS A 187 -11.87 -0.26 -43.23
C LYS A 187 -13.06 0.55 -43.76
N LEU A 188 -14.12 0.67 -42.98
CA LEU A 188 -15.29 1.47 -43.33
C LEU A 188 -14.94 2.96 -43.50
N THR A 189 -14.09 3.50 -42.63
CA THR A 189 -13.66 4.90 -42.73
C THR A 189 -12.72 5.18 -43.91
N GLN A 190 -11.95 4.19 -44.37
CA GLN A 190 -11.05 4.35 -45.52
C GLN A 190 -11.82 4.43 -46.85
N ASN A 191 -12.92 3.68 -47.00
CA ASN A 191 -13.75 3.72 -48.20
C ASN A 191 -14.53 5.03 -48.35
N MET A 192 -14.85 5.71 -47.24
CA MET A 192 -15.56 7.00 -47.29
C MET A 192 -14.68 8.20 -47.67
N ARG A 193 -13.36 8.06 -47.75
CA ARG A 193 -12.45 9.12 -48.25
C ARG A 193 -12.21 9.09 -49.76
N ALA A 194 -12.77 8.12 -50.48
CA ALA A 194 -12.59 7.95 -51.91
C ALA A 194 -13.78 8.43 -52.76
N LEU A 195 -14.74 9.13 -52.14
CA LEU A 195 -15.88 9.81 -52.77
C LEU A 195 -15.77 11.31 -52.48
#